data_AF-A0A1I3XJA3-F1
#
_entry.id   AF-A0A1I3XJA3-F1
#
_cell.length_a   1.000
_cell.length_b   1.000
_cell.length_c   1.000
_cell.angle_alpha   90.00
_cell.angle_beta   90.00
_cell.angle_gamma   90.00
#
_symmetry.space_group_name_H-M   'P 1'
#
loop_
_entity.id
_entity.type
_entity.pdbx_description
1 polymer ?
#
loop_
_entity_poly.entity_id
_entity_poly.type
_entity_poly.pdbx_seq_one_letter_code
_entity_poly.pdbx_strand_id
1 'polypeptide(L)' 'MPIATWLAGVRNATAPRKLELERRDEVVAIDVSDNLALVKLRLQMPPRYFTDLLSCLKVQGAWKIVQKVMSVDVRPI' A
#
# COMPACT_ATOMS: atom_id res chain seq x y z
N MET A 1 8.45 1.76 11.15
CA MET A 1 7.37 2.31 12.01
C MET A 1 6.49 1.15 12.47
N PRO A 2 6.14 1.04 13.77
CA PRO A 2 5.19 0.03 14.26
C PRO A 2 3.80 0.19 13.63
N ILE A 3 3.06 -0.91 13.45
CA ILE A 3 1.74 -0.90 12.77
C ILE A 3 0.72 -0.01 13.47
N ALA A 4 0.71 0.04 14.80
CA ALA A 4 -0.21 0.90 15.56
C ALA A 4 0.02 2.39 15.26
N THR A 5 1.29 2.81 15.22
CA THR A 5 1.68 4.18 14.85
C THR A 5 1.29 4.49 13.40
N TRP A 6 1.53 3.56 12.47
CA TRP A 6 1.13 3.72 11.09
C TRP A 6 -0.40 3.87 10.95
N LEU A 7 -1.18 3.01 11.62
CA LEU A 7 -2.64 3.06 11.60
C LEU A 7 -3.19 4.36 12.19
N ALA A 8 -2.59 4.87 13.26
CA ALA A 8 -2.97 6.16 13.83
C ALA A 8 -2.76 7.28 12.80
N GLY A 9 -1.63 7.28 12.09
CA GLY A 9 -1.36 8.22 11.00
C GLY A 9 -2.37 8.11 9.86
N VAL A 10 -2.73 6.90 9.43
CA VAL A 10 -3.73 6.68 8.37
C VAL A 10 -5.11 7.18 8.77
N ARG A 11 -5.54 6.93 10.01
CA ARG A 11 -6.87 7.36 10.50
C ARG A 11 -7.01 8.88 10.58
N ASN A 12 -5.92 9.57 10.88
CA ASN A 12 -5.89 11.02 11.00
C ASN A 12 -5.60 11.74 9.67
N ALA A 13 -5.16 11.02 8.64
CA ALA A 13 -4.87 11.60 7.34
C ALA A 13 -6.16 11.98 6.60
N THR A 14 -6.14 13.13 5.93
CA THR A 14 -7.21 13.46 4.98
C THR A 14 -7.10 12.52 3.78
N ALA A 15 -8.22 11.87 3.43
CA ALA A 15 -8.26 10.95 2.30
C ALA A 15 -7.84 11.68 1.00
N PRO A 16 -6.95 11.11 0.16
CA PRO A 16 -6.48 11.75 -1.08
C PRO A 16 -7.60 12.21 -2.01
N ARG A 17 -8.72 11.45 -2.04
CA ARG A 17 -9.92 11.79 -2.81
C ARG A 17 -10.54 13.14 -2.40
N LYS A 18 -10.53 13.49 -1.11
CA LYS A 18 -11.06 14.78 -0.61
C LYS A 18 -10.14 15.95 -0.96
N LEU A 19 -8.87 15.66 -1.24
CA LEU A 19 -7.86 16.64 -1.66
C LEU A 19 -7.79 16.77 -3.19
N GLU A 20 -8.69 16.11 -3.93
CA GLU A 20 -8.73 16.10 -5.40
C GLU A 20 -7.39 15.70 -6.04
N LEU A 21 -6.59 14.92 -5.30
CA LEU A 21 -5.30 14.46 -5.78
C LEU A 21 -5.50 13.38 -6.83
N GLU A 22 -4.78 13.52 -7.94
CA GLU A 22 -4.78 12.52 -8.99
C GLU A 22 -4.37 11.16 -8.43
N ARG A 23 -5.13 10.13 -8.77
CA ARG A 23 -4.84 8.73 -8.42
C ARG A 23 -4.39 8.00 -9.68
N ARG A 24 -3.16 7.50 -9.67
CA ARG A 24 -2.62 6.57 -10.67
C ARG A 24 -2.04 5.36 -9.95
N ASP A 25 -2.92 4.71 -9.20
CA ASP A 25 -2.55 3.50 -8.49
C ASP A 25 -2.51 2.32 -9.46
N GLU A 26 -1.56 1.43 -9.26
CA GLU A 26 -1.29 0.32 -10.16
C GLU A 26 -0.93 -0.92 -9.34
N VAL A 27 -1.54 -2.05 -9.68
CA VAL A 27 -1.02 -3.38 -9.30
C VAL A 27 0.03 -3.76 -10.34
N VAL A 28 1.30 -3.70 -9.96
CA VAL A 28 2.42 -3.93 -10.88
C VAL A 28 2.65 -5.43 -11.10
N ALA A 29 2.54 -6.22 -10.04
CA ALA A 29 2.73 -7.67 -10.09
C ALA A 29 1.98 -8.36 -8.95
N ILE A 30 1.51 -9.56 -9.22
CA ILE A 30 1.00 -10.52 -8.24
C ILE A 30 1.70 -11.84 -8.52
N ASP A 31 2.39 -12.38 -7.53
CA ASP A 31 2.94 -13.74 -7.53
C ASP A 31 2.19 -14.55 -6.47
N VAL A 32 1.66 -15.71 -6.84
CA VAL A 32 0.81 -16.55 -5.98
C VAL A 32 1.42 -17.95 -5.90
N SER A 33 1.61 -18.44 -4.68
CA SER A 33 2.06 -19.80 -4.40
C SER A 33 1.16 -20.39 -3.30
N ASP A 34 0.20 -21.21 -3.70
CA ASP A 34 -0.86 -21.77 -2.87
C ASP A 34 -1.60 -20.71 -2.04
N ASN A 35 -1.35 -20.70 -0.73
CA ASN A 35 -1.95 -19.78 0.23
C ASN A 35 -1.08 -18.55 0.50
N LEU A 36 0.04 -18.38 -0.21
CA LEU A 36 0.94 -17.24 -0.11
C LEU A 36 0.82 -16.37 -1.37
N ALA A 37 0.97 -15.06 -1.22
CA ALA A 37 1.13 -14.17 -2.36
C ALA A 37 2.09 -13.01 -2.05
N LEU A 38 2.84 -12.58 -3.06
CA LEU A 38 3.59 -11.33 -3.06
C LEU A 38 2.93 -10.37 -4.04
N VAL A 39 2.63 -9.16 -3.59
CA VAL A 39 1.99 -8.12 -4.42
C VAL A 39 2.86 -6.88 -4.45
N LYS A 40 3.20 -6.41 -5.65
CA LYS A 40 3.84 -5.11 -5.85
C LYS A 40 2.82 -4.09 -6.31
N LEU A 41 2.74 -2.96 -5.61
CA LEU A 41 1.86 -1.85 -5.96
C LEU A 41 2.68 -0.59 -6.21
N ARG A 42 2.17 0.27 -7.09
CA ARG A 42 2.52 1.69 -7.11
C ARG A 42 1.29 2.48 -6.71
N LEU A 43 1.45 3.42 -5.80
CA LEU A 43 0.37 4.31 -5.37
C LEU A 43 0.86 5.76 -5.43
N GLN A 44 -0.05 6.71 -5.58
CA GLN A 44 0.31 8.12 -5.51
C GLN A 44 -0.61 8.98 -4.65
N MET A 45 0.01 9.95 -4.00
CA MET A 45 -0.61 11.07 -3.30
C MET A 45 0.40 12.23 -3.40
N PRO A 46 0.44 12.94 -4.55
CA PRO A 46 1.41 13.97 -4.81
C PRO A 46 1.58 14.95 -3.63
N PRO A 47 2.82 15.30 -3.26
CA PRO A 47 4.08 14.99 -3.94
C PRO A 47 4.67 13.60 -3.66
N ARG A 48 3.96 12.73 -2.92
CA ARG A 48 4.46 11.40 -2.50
C ARG A 48 4.01 10.29 -3.47
N TYR A 49 4.95 9.46 -3.86
CA TYR A 49 4.76 8.30 -4.73
C TYR A 49 5.31 7.07 -4.01
N PHE A 50 4.49 6.03 -3.90
CA PHE A 50 4.78 4.86 -3.08
C PHE A 50 5.03 3.65 -3.97
N THR A 51 6.04 2.86 -3.63
CA THR A 51 6.12 1.46 -4.07
C THR A 51 5.92 0.57 -2.85
N ASP A 52 4.82 -0.17 -2.83
CA ASP A 52 4.54 -1.14 -1.76
C ASP A 52 4.89 -2.55 -2.24
N LEU A 53 5.49 -3.34 -1.35
CA LEU A 53 5.55 -4.79 -1.48
C LEU A 53 4.77 -5.39 -0.32
N LEU A 54 3.75 -6.17 -0.64
CA LEU A 54 2.87 -6.83 0.31
C LEU A 54 3.17 -8.32 0.31
N SER A 55 3.35 -8.89 1.50
CA SER A 55 3.26 -10.33 1.70
C SER A 55 1.85 -10.66 2.20
N CYS A 56 1.22 -11.62 1.57
CA CYS A 56 -0.15 -12.03 1.84
C CYS A 56 -0.24 -13.51 2.18
N LEU A 57 -1.18 -13.85 3.07
CA LEU A 57 -1.52 -15.22 3.46
C LEU A 57 -3.04 -15.41 3.33
N LYS A 58 -3.48 -16.52 2.76
CA LYS A 58 -4.88 -16.92 2.71
C LYS A 58 -5.24 -17.70 3.97
N VAL A 59 -6.12 -17.13 4.79
CA VAL A 59 -6.59 -17.72 6.05
C VAL A 59 -8.10 -17.92 5.96
N GLN A 60 -8.56 -19.16 6.14
CA GLN A 60 -10.00 -19.51 6.07
C GLN A 60 -10.67 -19.00 4.77
N GLY A 61 -9.98 -19.17 3.64
CA GLY A 61 -10.49 -18.74 2.33
C GLY A 61 -10.29 -17.26 1.99
N ALA A 62 -9.84 -16.42 2.94
CA ALA A 62 -9.67 -14.98 2.73
C ALA A 62 -8.20 -14.56 2.74
N TRP A 63 -7.79 -13.75 1.76
CA TRP A 63 -6.46 -13.15 1.72
C TRP A 63 -6.30 -12.08 2.81
N LYS A 64 -5.17 -12.11 3.51
CA LYS A 64 -4.77 -11.15 4.52
C LYS A 64 -3.38 -10.62 4.17
N ILE A 65 -3.18 -9.32 4.27
CA ILE A 65 -1.84 -8.72 4.22
C ILE A 65 -1.19 -8.96 5.58
N VAL A 66 -0.13 -9.75 5.62
CA VAL A 66 0.59 -10.08 6.86
C VAL A 66 1.82 -9.18 7.06
N GLN A 67 2.34 -8.59 5.99
CA GLN A 67 3.50 -7.71 6.03
C GLN A 67 3.45 -6.72 4.85
N LYS A 68 3.91 -5.50 5.09
CA LYS A 68 4.09 -4.45 4.08
C LYS A 68 5.46 -3.79 4.28
N VAL A 69 6.26 -3.73 3.22
CA VAL A 69 7.38 -2.79 3.12
C VAL A 69 7.05 -1.76 2.05
N MET A 70 7.60 -0.56 2.18
CA MET A 70 7.33 0.53 1.26
C MET A 70 8.55 1.41 1.07
N SER A 71 8.72 1.92 -0.14
CA SER A 71 9.51 3.11 -0.41
C SER A 71 8.59 4.31 -0.67
N VAL A 72 9.06 5.50 -0.34
CA VAL A 72 8.40 6.75 -0.67
C VAL A 72 9.37 7.60 -1.46
N ASP A 73 8.97 7.96 -2.66
CA ASP A 73 9.62 8.94 -3.51
C ASP A 73 8.83 10.25 -3.40
N VAL A 74 9.50 11.35 -3.03
CA VAL A 74 8.90 12.68 -2.91
C VAL A 74 9.41 13.51 -4.06
N ARG A 75 8.52 13.85 -4.99
CA ARG A 75 8.88 14.63 -6.19
C ARG A 75 8.43 16.07 -6.02
N PRO A 76 9.29 17.06 -6.30
CA PRO A 76 8.87 18.46 -6.33
C PRO A 76 7.75 18.64 -7.36
N ILE A 77 6.84 19.57 -7.05
CA ILE A 77 5.73 19.99 -7.92
C ILE A 77 6.29 20.89 -9.01
#